data_AF-A0A452Z9B7-F1
#
_entry.id   AF-A0A452Z9B7-F1
#
_cell.length_a   1.000
_cell.length_b   1.000
_cell.length_c   1.000
_cell.angle_alpha   90.00
_cell.angle_beta   90.00
_cell.angle_gamma   90.00
#
_symmetry.space_group_name_H-M   'P 1'
#
loop_
_entity.id
_entity.type
_entity.pdbx_description
1 polymer ?
#
loop_
_entity_poly.entity_id
_entity_poly.type
_entity_poly.pdbx_seq_one_letter_code
_entity_poly.pdbx_strand_id
1 'polypeptide(L)'
;MYEKVLEAASREDISGNLLAAGNMAPEEVSLGATCSYGQLLSHSGKFDEAEDYLTRALQKAEEQFGSNHPKVGMVLTCVARMYKLKAKSEGSSSIMVQEGLYRKALEVLKAPAINSEGTRRQVDWRDIISLARGEYAELLLIQSNRKAEGERMKEWAEDAWKNRRSTLAQALEISEVSKPTVVDTRIGRVIWLP
;
A
#
# COMPACT_ATOMS: atom_id res chain seq x y z
N MET A 1 17.08 9.61 4.17
CA MET A 1 16.07 10.67 4.45
C MET A 1 15.04 10.18 5.46
N TYR A 2 14.41 9.02 5.23
CA TYR A 2 13.42 8.45 6.16
C TYR A 2 13.99 7.98 7.51
N GLU A 3 15.20 7.39 7.53
CA GLU A 3 15.88 7.01 8.78
C GLU A 3 16.11 8.22 9.70
N LYS A 4 16.60 9.34 9.16
CA LYS A 4 16.72 10.61 9.90
C LYS A 4 15.38 11.15 10.38
N VAL A 5 14.29 10.95 9.63
CA VAL A 5 12.93 11.34 10.06
C VAL A 5 12.44 10.42 11.19
N LEU A 6 12.78 9.14 11.17
CA LEU A 6 12.44 8.18 12.23
C LEU A 6 13.27 8.44 13.50
N GLU A 7 14.55 8.75 13.37
CA GLU A 7 15.42 9.18 14.48
C GLU A 7 15.01 10.54 15.06
N ALA A 8 14.56 11.47 14.20
CA ALA A 8 14.01 12.75 14.65
C ALA A 8 12.64 12.56 15.32
N ALA A 9 11.85 11.58 14.89
CA ALA A 9 10.55 11.26 15.48
C ALA A 9 10.63 10.44 16.79
N SER A 10 11.77 9.81 17.09
CA SER A 10 11.99 9.07 18.34
C SER A 10 12.56 9.94 19.47
N ARG A 11 13.15 11.10 19.13
CA ARG A 11 13.54 12.13 20.10
C ARG A 11 12.32 13.00 20.38
N GLU A 12 11.98 13.20 21.66
CA GLU A 12 10.78 13.93 22.15
C GLU A 12 10.67 15.42 21.71
N ASP A 13 11.50 15.88 20.76
CA ASP A 13 11.71 17.29 20.42
C ASP A 13 11.13 17.67 19.03
N ILE A 14 9.95 17.13 18.71
CA ILE A 14 9.31 17.29 17.38
C ILE A 14 8.50 18.60 17.27
N SER A 15 8.26 19.30 18.37
CA SER A 15 7.36 20.48 18.38
C SER A 15 7.90 21.67 17.57
N GLY A 16 9.23 21.85 17.50
CA GLY A 16 9.83 23.04 16.87
C GLY A 16 10.10 22.93 15.36
N ASN A 17 10.51 21.75 14.88
CA ASN A 17 11.03 21.60 13.51
C ASN A 17 9.96 21.24 12.46
N LEU A 18 8.74 20.86 12.88
CA LEU A 18 7.66 20.52 11.95
C LEU A 18 6.87 21.73 11.42
N LEU A 19 7.11 22.95 11.92
CA LEU A 19 6.45 24.17 11.43
C LEU A 19 6.73 24.47 9.94
N ALA A 20 7.75 23.83 9.34
CA ALA A 20 8.04 23.90 7.91
C ALA A 20 7.24 22.89 7.05
N ALA A 21 6.57 21.90 7.66
CA ALA A 21 5.78 20.88 6.97
C ALA A 21 4.29 21.06 7.34
N GLY A 22 3.62 21.96 6.61
CA GLY A 22 2.31 22.54 6.95
C GLY A 22 1.31 21.60 7.63
N ASN A 23 0.84 22.01 8.81
CA ASN A 23 -0.33 21.50 9.55
C ASN A 23 -0.51 19.97 9.68
N MET A 24 0.48 19.13 9.37
CA MET A 24 0.35 17.68 9.53
C MET A 24 0.62 17.28 10.97
N ALA A 25 -0.26 16.45 11.53
CA ALA A 25 -0.06 15.93 12.88
C ALA A 25 1.20 15.02 12.91
N PRO A 26 2.08 15.15 13.90
CA PRO A 26 3.33 14.39 14.01
C PRO A 26 3.15 12.88 13.86
N GLU A 27 2.00 12.38 14.31
CA GLU A 27 1.58 10.99 14.26
C GLU A 27 1.45 10.48 12.82
N GLU A 28 0.86 11.29 11.94
CA GLU A 28 0.68 10.95 10.52
C GLU A 28 2.01 10.92 9.77
N VAL A 29 2.89 11.87 10.09
CA VAL A 29 4.23 11.94 9.50
C VAL A 29 5.05 10.73 9.91
N SER A 30 5.01 10.38 11.19
CA SER A 30 5.72 9.21 11.72
C SER A 30 5.18 7.90 11.12
N LEU A 31 3.85 7.72 11.06
CA LEU A 31 3.25 6.55 10.40
C LEU A 31 3.68 6.44 8.92
N GLY A 32 3.62 7.55 8.18
CA GLY A 32 4.03 7.61 6.78
C GLY A 32 5.49 7.26 6.57
N ALA A 33 6.37 7.75 7.45
CA ALA A 33 7.80 7.45 7.40
C ALA A 33 8.07 5.96 7.67
N THR A 34 7.48 5.38 8.73
CA THR A 34 7.66 3.97 9.08
C THR A 34 7.16 3.06 7.95
N CYS A 35 5.98 3.35 7.41
CA CYS A 35 5.41 2.57 6.30
C CYS A 35 6.24 2.69 5.02
N SER A 36 6.71 3.89 4.67
CA SER A 36 7.56 4.10 3.49
C SER A 36 8.91 3.39 3.62
N TYR A 37 9.50 3.38 4.82
CA TYR A 37 10.75 2.69 5.08
C TYR A 37 10.61 1.16 4.96
N GLY A 38 9.53 0.58 5.50
CA GLY A 38 9.23 -0.84 5.32
C GLY A 38 9.05 -1.24 3.85
N GLN A 39 8.40 -0.38 3.04
CA GLN A 39 8.28 -0.62 1.59
C GLN A 39 9.64 -0.58 0.87
N LEU A 40 10.52 0.36 1.25
CA LEU A 40 11.87 0.45 0.70
C LEU A 40 12.72 -0.78 1.04
N LEU A 41 12.64 -1.26 2.28
CA LEU A 41 13.28 -2.51 2.69
C LEU A 41 12.76 -3.70 1.89
N SER A 42 11.46 -3.74 1.61
CA SER A 42 10.84 -4.77 0.77
C SER A 42 11.42 -4.78 -0.65
N HIS A 43 11.57 -3.60 -1.26
CA HIS A 43 12.22 -3.46 -2.57
C HIS A 43 13.72 -3.80 -2.54
N SER A 44 14.37 -3.67 -1.37
CA SER A 44 15.78 -4.02 -1.18
C SER A 44 16.01 -5.50 -0.85
N GLY A 45 14.96 -6.33 -0.86
CA GLY A 45 15.04 -7.75 -0.52
C GLY A 45 15.21 -8.04 0.98
N LYS A 46 15.18 -7.02 1.84
CA LYS A 46 15.33 -7.12 3.30
C LYS A 46 13.98 -7.41 3.95
N PHE A 47 13.42 -8.59 3.66
CA PHE A 47 12.03 -8.90 4.01
C PHE A 47 11.76 -8.98 5.51
N ASP A 48 12.70 -9.51 6.30
CA ASP A 48 12.51 -9.61 7.76
C ASP A 48 12.47 -8.23 8.44
N GLU A 49 13.38 -7.33 8.04
CA GLU A 49 13.34 -5.93 8.49
C GLU A 49 12.05 -5.24 8.00
N ALA A 50 11.67 -5.47 6.73
CA ALA A 50 10.46 -4.87 6.16
C ALA A 50 9.19 -5.29 6.91
N GLU A 51 9.08 -6.57 7.26
CA GLU A 51 7.96 -7.13 8.02
C GLU A 51 7.84 -6.49 9.40
N ASP A 52 8.95 -6.30 10.11
CA ASP A 52 8.96 -5.63 11.42
C ASP A 52 8.50 -4.16 11.30
N TYR A 53 9.05 -3.39 10.35
CA TYR A 53 8.64 -1.99 10.14
C TYR A 53 7.17 -1.86 9.72
N LEU A 54 6.69 -2.71 8.81
CA LEU A 54 5.31 -2.67 8.35
C LEU A 54 4.32 -3.14 9.43
N THR A 55 4.71 -4.10 10.27
CA THR A 55 3.91 -4.53 11.43
C THR A 55 3.78 -3.39 12.45
N ARG A 56 4.88 -2.71 12.78
CA ARG A 56 4.84 -1.52 13.64
C ARG A 56 3.99 -0.40 13.04
N ALA A 57 4.06 -0.18 11.72
CA ALA A 57 3.21 0.78 11.04
C ALA A 57 1.72 0.40 11.14
N LEU A 58 1.39 -0.89 11.02
CA LEU A 58 0.02 -1.37 11.11
C LEU A 58 -0.54 -1.18 12.52
N GLN A 59 0.21 -1.62 13.54
CA GLN A 59 -0.17 -1.43 14.94
C GLN A 59 -0.40 0.05 15.27
N LYS A 60 0.54 0.91 14.87
CA LYS A 60 0.41 2.36 15.06
C LYS A 60 -0.83 2.92 14.37
N ALA A 61 -1.12 2.47 13.15
CA ALA A 61 -2.32 2.90 12.43
C ALA A 61 -3.61 2.48 13.14
N GLU A 62 -3.67 1.25 13.66
CA GLU A 62 -4.82 0.72 14.39
C GLU A 62 -5.02 1.44 15.74
N GLU A 63 -3.94 1.69 16.49
CA GLU A 63 -3.99 2.36 17.79
C GLU A 63 -4.41 3.84 17.68
N GLN A 64 -3.89 4.55 16.67
CA GLN A 64 -4.08 6.00 16.55
C GLN A 64 -5.37 6.39 15.83
N PHE A 65 -5.79 5.60 14.84
CA PHE A 65 -6.93 5.95 13.97
C PHE A 65 -8.10 4.97 14.08
N GLY A 66 -7.90 3.80 14.71
CA GLY A 66 -8.86 2.71 14.78
C GLY A 66 -8.76 1.74 13.61
N SER A 67 -9.18 0.50 13.84
CA SER A 67 -9.06 -0.63 12.90
C SER A 67 -9.78 -0.45 11.56
N ASN A 68 -10.81 0.38 11.51
CA ASN A 68 -11.60 0.66 10.30
C ASN A 68 -11.17 1.94 9.57
N HIS A 69 -10.05 2.55 9.96
CA HIS A 69 -9.57 3.77 9.33
C HIS A 69 -8.89 3.48 7.98
N PRO A 70 -9.08 4.31 6.93
CA PRO A 70 -8.46 4.08 5.62
C PRO A 70 -6.94 3.89 5.64
N LYS A 71 -6.23 4.54 6.58
CA LYS A 71 -4.79 4.35 6.76
C LYS A 71 -4.40 2.91 7.11
N VAL A 72 -5.22 2.20 7.88
CA VAL A 72 -5.02 0.78 8.16
C VAL A 72 -5.10 -0.01 6.84
N GLY A 73 -6.08 0.30 5.98
CA GLY A 73 -6.19 -0.31 4.66
C GLY A 73 -5.00 -0.02 3.73
N MET A 74 -4.44 1.20 3.79
CA MET A 74 -3.22 1.54 3.06
C MET A 74 -2.01 0.72 3.55
N VAL A 75 -1.81 0.64 4.87
CA VAL A 75 -0.71 -0.14 5.44
C VAL A 75 -0.87 -1.63 5.13
N LEU A 76 -2.08 -2.18 5.22
CA LEU A 76 -2.37 -3.56 4.83
C LEU A 76 -2.02 -3.84 3.36
N THR A 77 -2.27 -2.87 2.46
CA THR A 77 -1.85 -2.95 1.06
C THR A 77 -0.34 -3.05 0.95
N CYS A 78 0.41 -2.26 1.73
CA CYS A 78 1.88 -2.34 1.78
C CYS A 78 2.38 -3.69 2.29
N VAL A 79 1.76 -4.25 3.34
CA VAL A 79 2.12 -5.58 3.89
C VAL A 79 1.87 -6.67 2.85
N ALA A 80 0.71 -6.64 2.17
CA ALA A 80 0.38 -7.60 1.12
C ALA A 80 1.41 -7.58 -0.02
N ARG A 81 1.82 -6.38 -0.43
CA ARG A 81 2.84 -6.17 -1.46
C ARG A 81 4.23 -6.65 -1.03
N MET A 82 4.60 -6.47 0.25
CA MET A 82 5.84 -7.02 0.80
C MET A 82 5.87 -8.54 0.67
N TYR A 83 4.80 -9.23 1.08
CA TYR A 83 4.73 -10.69 0.92
C TYR A 83 4.74 -11.15 -0.55
N LYS A 84 4.19 -10.34 -1.46
CA LYS A 84 4.31 -10.59 -2.91
C LYS A 84 5.76 -10.50 -3.39
N LEU A 85 6.50 -9.48 -2.95
CA LEU A 85 7.93 -9.31 -3.25
C LEU A 85 8.76 -10.47 -2.68
N LYS A 86 8.50 -10.84 -1.42
CA LYS A 86 9.14 -11.97 -0.74
C LYS A 86 8.90 -13.28 -1.49
N ALA A 87 7.63 -13.58 -1.79
CA ALA A 87 7.23 -14.77 -2.55
C ALA A 87 7.92 -14.85 -3.92
N LYS A 88 8.00 -13.74 -4.65
CA LYS A 88 8.68 -13.67 -5.94
C LYS A 88 10.19 -13.90 -5.83
N SER A 89 10.85 -13.32 -4.82
CA SER A 89 12.29 -13.45 -4.58
C SER A 89 12.68 -14.86 -4.10
N GLU A 90 11.87 -15.47 -3.25
CA GLU A 90 12.14 -16.77 -2.63
C GLU A 90 11.58 -17.95 -3.44
N GLY A 91 10.87 -17.69 -4.54
CA GLY A 91 10.16 -18.72 -5.31
C GLY A 91 9.07 -19.46 -4.51
N SER A 92 8.58 -18.83 -3.43
CA SER A 92 7.60 -19.40 -2.52
C SER A 92 6.18 -18.91 -2.84
N SER A 93 5.16 -19.65 -2.41
CA SER A 93 3.76 -19.22 -2.54
C SER A 93 3.27 -18.63 -1.21
N SER A 94 2.85 -17.38 -1.24
CA SER A 94 2.17 -16.71 -0.12
C SER A 94 0.76 -16.23 -0.51
N ILE A 95 0.11 -16.97 -1.41
CA ILE A 95 -1.17 -16.56 -2.02
C ILE A 95 -2.26 -16.35 -0.97
N MET A 96 -2.39 -17.24 0.01
CA MET A 96 -3.45 -17.15 1.03
C MET A 96 -3.27 -15.92 1.94
N VAL A 97 -2.04 -15.62 2.35
CA VAL A 97 -1.72 -14.46 3.19
C VAL A 97 -1.99 -13.18 2.42
N GLN A 98 -1.48 -13.08 1.19
CA GLN A 98 -1.70 -11.91 0.33
C GLN A 98 -3.18 -11.68 0.05
N GLU A 99 -3.93 -12.73 -0.29
CA GLU A 99 -5.37 -12.63 -0.53
C GLU A 99 -6.13 -12.14 0.71
N GLY A 100 -5.84 -12.67 1.89
CA GLY A 100 -6.46 -12.22 3.14
C GLY A 100 -6.19 -10.75 3.42
N LEU A 101 -4.94 -10.31 3.20
CA LEU A 101 -4.54 -8.91 3.38
C LEU A 101 -5.20 -7.97 2.38
N TYR A 102 -5.23 -8.32 1.08
CA TYR A 102 -5.93 -7.50 0.08
C TYR A 102 -7.43 -7.41 0.34
N ARG A 103 -8.07 -8.51 0.75
CA ARG A 103 -9.49 -8.51 1.10
C ARG A 103 -9.77 -7.56 2.25
N LYS A 104 -9.00 -7.66 3.35
CA LYS A 104 -9.14 -6.76 4.51
C LYS A 104 -8.82 -5.30 4.15
N ALA A 105 -7.79 -5.07 3.34
CA ALA A 105 -7.45 -3.72 2.86
C ALA A 105 -8.59 -3.08 2.07
N LEU A 106 -9.18 -3.81 1.13
CA LEU A 106 -10.30 -3.33 0.31
C LEU A 106 -11.57 -3.10 1.14
N GLU A 107 -11.83 -3.92 2.15
CA GLU A 107 -12.92 -3.74 3.10
C GLU A 107 -12.76 -2.43 3.90
N VAL A 108 -11.58 -2.23 4.51
CA VAL A 108 -11.26 -1.03 5.30
C VAL A 108 -11.27 0.24 4.43
N LEU A 109 -10.78 0.14 3.19
CA LEU A 109 -10.83 1.23 2.22
C LEU A 109 -12.23 1.45 1.62
N LYS A 110 -13.23 0.62 2.00
CA LYS A 110 -14.61 0.67 1.51
C LYS A 110 -14.68 0.64 -0.01
N ALA A 111 -13.90 -0.24 -0.63
CA ALA A 111 -13.82 -0.38 -2.08
C ALA A 111 -15.19 -0.77 -2.67
N PRO A 112 -15.63 -0.13 -3.77
CA PRO A 112 -16.98 -0.31 -4.30
C PRO A 112 -17.16 -1.68 -4.96
N ALA A 113 -18.30 -2.34 -4.76
CA ALA A 113 -18.56 -3.65 -5.37
C ALA A 113 -18.37 -3.60 -6.90
N ILE A 114 -17.67 -4.60 -7.45
CA ILE A 114 -17.26 -4.67 -8.86
C ILE A 114 -18.47 -4.65 -9.80
N ASN A 115 -19.59 -5.25 -9.40
CA ASN A 115 -20.81 -5.36 -10.22
C ASN A 115 -21.76 -4.16 -10.07
N SER A 116 -21.38 -3.11 -9.33
CA SER A 116 -22.25 -1.93 -9.20
C SER A 116 -22.00 -0.99 -10.38
N GLU A 117 -22.88 -1.08 -11.39
CA GLU A 117 -22.96 -0.33 -12.66
C GLU A 117 -22.94 1.22 -12.52
N GLY A 118 -22.70 1.76 -11.33
CA GLY A 118 -22.89 3.18 -10.99
C GLY A 118 -21.75 3.83 -10.24
N THR A 119 -20.57 3.23 -10.11
CA THR A 119 -19.50 3.85 -9.29
C THR A 119 -18.63 4.82 -10.10
N ARG A 120 -19.29 5.80 -10.73
CA ARG A 120 -18.70 7.10 -11.06
C ARG A 120 -18.68 8.04 -9.83
N ARG A 121 -18.97 7.51 -8.64
CA ARG A 121 -18.79 8.21 -7.36
C ARG A 121 -17.31 8.52 -7.17
N GLN A 122 -17.04 9.69 -6.62
CA GLN A 122 -15.72 10.04 -6.10
C GLN A 122 -15.35 8.98 -5.05
N VAL A 123 -14.37 8.14 -5.40
CA VAL A 123 -13.81 7.13 -4.49
C VAL A 123 -12.58 7.75 -3.85
N ASP A 124 -12.61 7.94 -2.53
CA ASP A 124 -11.43 8.34 -1.78
C ASP A 124 -10.37 7.23 -1.89
N TRP A 125 -9.09 7.60 -2.01
CA TRP A 125 -7.97 6.65 -2.10
C TRP A 125 -8.00 5.72 -3.31
N ARG A 126 -8.62 6.18 -4.42
CA ARG A 126 -8.77 5.43 -5.67
C ARG A 126 -7.47 4.81 -6.17
N ASP A 127 -6.36 5.54 -6.10
CA ASP A 127 -5.03 5.03 -6.51
C ASP A 127 -4.64 3.79 -5.72
N ILE A 128 -4.88 3.78 -4.41
CA ILE A 128 -4.55 2.65 -3.53
C ILE A 128 -5.48 1.48 -3.78
N ILE A 129 -6.79 1.74 -3.95
CA ILE A 129 -7.78 0.70 -4.25
C ILE A 129 -7.50 0.05 -5.61
N SER A 130 -7.15 0.84 -6.62
CA SER A 130 -6.72 0.34 -7.93
C SER A 130 -5.47 -0.52 -7.81
N LEU A 131 -4.46 -0.08 -7.05
CA LEU A 131 -3.25 -0.86 -6.82
C LEU A 131 -3.57 -2.21 -6.15
N ALA A 132 -4.30 -2.17 -5.02
CA ALA A 132 -4.68 -3.36 -4.28
C ALA A 132 -5.52 -4.33 -5.12
N ARG A 133 -6.46 -3.83 -5.94
CA ARG A 133 -7.25 -4.66 -6.86
C ARG A 133 -6.43 -5.24 -7.99
N GLY A 134 -5.50 -4.48 -8.56
CA GLY A 134 -4.60 -4.98 -9.60
C GLY A 134 -3.74 -6.13 -9.07
N GLU A 135 -3.14 -5.96 -7.89
CA GLU A 135 -2.32 -7.02 -7.28
C GLU A 135 -3.15 -8.21 -6.81
N TYR A 136 -4.37 -7.99 -6.30
CA TYR A 136 -5.26 -9.07 -5.95
C TYR A 136 -5.76 -9.84 -7.19
N ALA A 137 -6.05 -9.13 -8.29
CA ALA A 137 -6.43 -9.74 -9.55
C ALA A 137 -5.37 -10.71 -10.06
N GLU A 138 -4.09 -10.33 -10.02
CA GLU A 138 -2.98 -11.21 -10.41
C GLU A 138 -2.98 -12.53 -9.62
N LEU A 139 -3.30 -12.49 -8.33
CA LEU A 139 -3.43 -13.69 -7.49
C LEU A 139 -4.63 -14.56 -7.91
N LEU A 140 -5.76 -13.95 -8.21
CA LEU A 140 -6.97 -14.66 -8.64
C LEU A 140 -6.82 -15.27 -10.04
N LEU A 141 -6.05 -14.64 -10.92
CA LEU A 141 -5.78 -15.16 -12.26
C LEU A 141 -4.96 -16.46 -12.23
N ILE A 142 -4.13 -16.65 -11.19
CA ILE A 142 -3.42 -17.91 -10.93
C ILE A 142 -4.42 -19.01 -10.53
N GLN A 143 -5.51 -18.66 -9.84
CA GLN A 143 -6.53 -19.60 -9.38
C GLN A 143 -7.52 -19.96 -10.51
N SER A 144 -7.43 -21.17 -11.06
CA SER A 144 -8.28 -21.61 -12.19
C SER A 144 -9.78 -21.39 -12.02
N ASN A 145 -10.31 -21.53 -10.80
CA ASN A 145 -11.74 -21.38 -10.52
C ASN A 145 -12.22 -19.92 -10.38
N ARG A 146 -11.31 -18.94 -10.28
CA ARG A 146 -11.64 -17.54 -9.98
C ARG A 146 -11.10 -16.55 -11.01
N LYS A 147 -10.66 -17.03 -12.18
CA LYS A 147 -10.14 -16.19 -13.26
C LYS A 147 -11.10 -15.07 -13.67
N ALA A 148 -12.38 -15.37 -13.86
CA ALA A 148 -13.39 -14.37 -14.24
C ALA A 148 -13.60 -13.28 -13.16
N GLU A 149 -13.31 -13.56 -11.89
CA GLU A 149 -13.30 -12.55 -10.83
C GLU A 149 -12.04 -11.67 -10.91
N GLY A 150 -10.88 -12.31 -11.13
CA GLY A 150 -9.62 -11.62 -11.35
C GLY A 150 -9.65 -10.67 -12.56
N GLU A 151 -10.19 -11.10 -13.69
CA GLU A 151 -10.33 -10.26 -14.89
C GLU A 151 -11.17 -9.01 -14.62
N ARG A 152 -12.35 -9.17 -14.01
CA ARG A 152 -13.20 -8.03 -13.63
C ARG A 152 -12.52 -7.09 -12.63
N MET A 153 -11.75 -7.63 -11.68
CA MET A 153 -10.98 -6.81 -10.74
C MET A 153 -9.90 -6.01 -11.46
N LYS A 154 -9.22 -6.62 -12.43
CA LYS A 154 -8.18 -5.99 -13.22
C LYS A 154 -8.75 -4.87 -14.09
N GLU A 155 -9.82 -5.15 -14.84
CA GLU A 155 -10.51 -4.15 -15.68
C GLU A 155 -10.95 -2.95 -14.85
N TRP A 156 -11.59 -3.20 -13.70
CA TRP A 156 -11.97 -2.12 -12.80
C TRP A 156 -10.76 -1.31 -12.33
N ALA A 157 -9.65 -1.98 -11.97
CA ALA A 157 -8.47 -1.30 -11.47
C ALA A 157 -7.83 -0.39 -12.52
N GLU A 158 -7.77 -0.84 -13.78
CA GLU A 158 -7.27 -0.08 -14.93
C GLU A 158 -8.14 1.15 -15.21
N ASP A 159 -9.47 0.99 -15.25
CA ASP A 159 -10.42 2.10 -15.39
C ASP A 159 -10.39 3.07 -14.19
N ALA A 160 -10.14 2.52 -13.01
CA ALA A 160 -10.03 3.29 -11.79
C ALA A 160 -8.71 4.07 -11.70
N TRP A 161 -7.65 3.64 -12.38
CA TRP A 161 -6.36 4.29 -12.29
C TRP A 161 -6.35 5.63 -13.03
N LYS A 162 -6.23 6.73 -12.29
CA LYS A 162 -6.18 8.10 -12.84
C LYS A 162 -4.87 8.81 -12.53
N ASN A 163 -3.75 8.09 -12.55
CA ASN A 163 -2.44 8.70 -12.44
C ASN A 163 -1.97 9.19 -13.82
N ARG A 164 -1.68 10.49 -13.95
CA ARG A 164 -1.17 11.05 -15.21
C ARG A 164 0.29 10.69 -15.49
N ARG A 165 1.03 10.25 -14.46
CA ARG A 165 2.48 10.03 -14.56
C ARG A 165 2.86 8.62 -15.00
N SER A 166 1.93 7.66 -14.94
CA SER A 166 2.22 6.24 -15.20
C SER A 166 0.95 5.41 -15.35
N THR A 167 1.10 4.23 -15.95
CA THR A 167 0.02 3.23 -16.08
C THR A 167 -0.06 2.33 -14.85
N LEU A 168 -1.21 1.71 -14.60
CA LEU A 168 -1.34 0.71 -13.53
C LEU A 168 -0.36 -0.45 -13.75
N ALA A 169 -0.16 -0.89 -14.99
CA ALA A 169 0.81 -1.94 -15.32
C ALA A 169 2.23 -1.60 -14.81
N GLN A 170 2.69 -0.37 -14.98
CA GLN A 170 3.98 0.08 -14.45
C GLN A 170 4.02 0.13 -12.92
N ALA A 171 2.88 0.39 -12.26
CA ALA A 171 2.77 0.37 -10.81
C ALA A 171 2.71 -1.06 -10.23
N LEU A 172 2.21 -2.02 -11.00
CA LEU A 172 2.18 -3.45 -10.66
C LEU A 172 3.50 -4.14 -10.99
N GLU A 173 4.26 -3.58 -11.94
CA GLU A 173 5.54 -4.11 -12.36
C GLU A 173 6.56 -4.08 -11.22
N ILE A 174 6.82 -5.27 -10.68
CA ILE A 174 7.91 -5.52 -9.75
C ILE A 174 9.13 -5.91 -10.61
N SER A 175 10.00 -4.95 -10.88
CA SER A 175 11.24 -5.17 -11.64
C SER A 175 12.42 -4.50 -10.93
N GLU A 176 13.57 -5.17 -10.90
CA GLU A 176 14.83 -4.64 -10.34
C GLU A 176 15.31 -3.37 -11.06
N VAL A 177 14.86 -3.17 -12.31
CA VAL A 177 15.24 -2.03 -13.16
C VAL A 177 14.24 -0.86 -13.04
N SER A 178 13.03 -1.13 -12.52
CA SER A 178 11.97 -0.13 -12.40
C SER A 178 12.09 0.63 -11.08
N LYS A 179 11.77 1.93 -11.11
CA LYS A 179 11.78 2.78 -9.92
C LYS A 179 10.79 2.24 -8.89
N PRO A 180 11.19 2.07 -7.62
CA PRO A 180 10.32 1.49 -6.61
C PRO A 180 9.10 2.39 -6.41
N THR A 181 7.92 1.80 -6.58
CA THR A 181 6.65 2.44 -6.25
C THR A 181 6.41 2.32 -4.75
N VAL A 182 6.09 3.44 -4.11
CA VAL A 182 5.79 3.53 -2.68
C VAL A 182 4.40 4.12 -2.50
N VAL A 183 3.59 3.50 -1.65
CA VAL A 183 2.34 4.04 -1.14
C VAL A 183 2.66 5.06 -0.05
N ASP A 184 2.32 6.33 -0.27
CA ASP A 184 2.42 7.37 0.74
C ASP A 184 1.10 7.43 1.51
N THR A 185 1.12 6.99 2.77
CA THR A 185 -0.08 6.91 3.63
C THR A 185 -0.58 8.28 4.12
N ARG A 186 0.19 9.36 3.93
CA ARG A 186 -0.20 10.73 4.32
C ARG A 186 -1.12 11.35 3.28
N ILE A 187 -0.77 11.15 2.01
CA ILE A 187 -1.55 11.68 0.87
C ILE A 187 -2.44 10.62 0.23
N GLY A 188 -2.28 9.34 0.62
CA GLY A 188 -3.00 8.19 0.10
C GLY A 188 -2.86 8.02 -1.41
N ARG A 189 -1.64 8.16 -1.91
CA ARG A 189 -1.29 8.01 -3.34
C ARG A 189 -0.05 7.14 -3.51
N VAL A 190 0.07 6.57 -4.71
CA VAL A 190 1.27 5.87 -5.14
C VAL A 190 2.26 6.87 -5.74
N ILE A 191 3.48 6.89 -5.23
CA ILE A 191 4.58 7.74 -5.69
C ILE A 191 5.75 6.88 -6.20
N TRP A 192 6.52 7.42 -7.13
CA TRP A 192 7.77 6.82 -7.59
C TRP A 192 8.92 7.58 -6.96
N LEU A 193 9.87 6.84 -6.40
CA LEU A 193 11.10 7.44 -5.94
C LEU A 193 12.05 7.64 -7.14
N PRO A 194 12.70 8.82 -7.25
CA PRO A 194 13.55 9.17 -8.38
C PRO A 194 14.79 8.29 -8.50
#